data_AF-A0A1J5PUW3-F1
#
_entry.id   AF-A0A1J5PUW3-F1
#
_cell.length_a   1.000
_cell.length_b   1.000
_cell.length_c   1.000
_cell.angle_alpha   90.00
_cell.angle_beta   90.00
_cell.angle_gamma   90.00
#
_symmetry.space_group_name_H-M   'P 1'
#
loop_
_entity.id
_entity.type
_entity.pdbx_description
1 polymer ?
#
loop_
_entity_poly.entity_id
_entity_poly.type
_entity_poly.pdbx_seq_one_letter_code
_entity_poly.pdbx_strand_id
1 'polypeptide(L)'
;MLAGAGLIAMTLINNLFAVGPAFENLIVDFRPALTQSAIDTARTDIAGLSAVQTEFTDKLAPALSQQLKMTPTQFNGFVSQNFPAVAAGMSALPSAVPTFDGLINTLDKQRPLFASADAIPTKSLPATTVPWSLFGAGLLVFFIGLVMLRAPKAGGAAAVVVGLLLLLAPVAMSLPGKAADADQLNANLKPVYTQTLVDNATGALNTIGAMGNEMQTKMLPALAVQLKMSPTQLQTFLGSNFPATASALQTMPASMGRFNGLVKVFDKNLANYDTIKPVGLAGLILIMMVAGGLVAGLGALTLVRGRRR
;
A
#
# COMPACT_ATOMS: atom_id res chain seq x y z
N MET A 1 9.89 -14.52 -35.88
CA MET A 1 11.16 -14.91 -35.23
C MET A 1 11.71 -13.79 -34.36
N LEU A 2 12.29 -12.70 -34.90
CA LEU A 2 12.91 -11.64 -34.08
C LEU A 2 11.95 -11.00 -33.07
N ALA A 3 10.71 -10.67 -33.47
CA ALA A 3 9.70 -10.17 -32.55
C ALA A 3 9.40 -11.16 -31.40
N GLY A 4 9.32 -12.45 -31.70
CA GLY A 4 9.10 -13.50 -30.70
C GLY A 4 10.29 -13.68 -29.75
N ALA A 5 11.51 -13.67 -30.28
CA ALA A 5 12.74 -13.71 -29.49
C ALA A 5 12.86 -12.47 -28.57
N GLY A 6 12.46 -11.29 -29.07
CA GLY A 6 12.40 -10.06 -28.28
C GLY A 6 11.43 -10.15 -27.10
N LEU A 7 10.23 -10.71 -27.30
CA LEU A 7 9.25 -10.92 -26.21
C LEU A 7 9.76 -11.90 -25.16
N ILE A 8 10.40 -13.00 -25.58
CA ILE A 8 11.04 -13.96 -24.67
C ILE A 8 12.14 -13.26 -23.86
N ALA A 9 13.05 -12.57 -24.54
CA ALA A 9 14.15 -11.87 -23.91
C ALA A 9 13.64 -10.82 -22.91
N MET A 10 12.63 -10.02 -23.27
CA MET A 10 12.02 -9.04 -22.37
C MET A 10 11.43 -9.68 -21.11
N THR A 11 10.77 -10.83 -21.24
CA THR A 11 10.19 -11.54 -20.09
C THR A 11 11.28 -11.95 -19.09
N LEU A 12 12.43 -12.40 -19.60
CA LEU A 12 13.57 -12.84 -18.79
C LEU A 12 14.38 -11.66 -18.23
N ILE A 13 14.69 -10.67 -19.06
CA ILE A 13 15.49 -9.48 -18.69
C ILE A 13 14.80 -8.67 -17.61
N ASN A 14 13.47 -8.50 -17.71
CA ASN A 14 12.70 -7.78 -16.69
C ASN A 14 12.33 -8.66 -15.48
N ASN A 15 12.86 -9.89 -15.39
CA ASN A 15 12.61 -10.84 -14.31
C ASN A 15 11.11 -11.01 -14.00
N LEU A 16 10.26 -11.07 -15.03
CA LEU A 16 8.80 -11.02 -14.84
C LEU A 16 8.27 -12.18 -14.01
N PHE A 17 8.97 -13.32 -14.00
CA PHE A 17 8.63 -14.48 -13.16
C PHE A 17 8.75 -14.21 -11.66
N ALA A 18 9.59 -13.26 -11.23
CA ALA A 18 9.63 -12.80 -9.84
C ALA A 18 8.67 -11.63 -9.60
N VAL A 19 8.52 -10.75 -10.59
CA VAL A 19 7.68 -9.54 -10.51
C VAL A 19 6.19 -9.90 -10.40
N GLY A 20 5.72 -10.92 -11.15
CA GLY A 20 4.33 -11.37 -11.09
C GLY A 20 3.87 -11.76 -9.69
N PRO A 21 4.55 -12.72 -9.02
CA PRO A 21 4.24 -13.07 -7.63
C PRO A 21 4.40 -11.90 -6.65
N ALA A 22 5.46 -11.09 -6.81
CA ALA A 22 5.69 -9.94 -5.94
C ALA A 22 4.53 -8.92 -6.02
N PHE A 23 4.09 -8.61 -7.24
CA PHE A 23 2.94 -7.73 -7.49
C PHE A 23 1.65 -8.31 -6.91
N GLU A 24 1.40 -9.59 -7.14
CA GLU A 24 0.22 -10.28 -6.60
C GLU A 24 0.17 -10.24 -5.07
N ASN A 25 1.28 -10.56 -4.41
CA ASN A 25 1.39 -10.51 -2.96
C ASN A 25 1.16 -9.10 -2.41
N LEU A 26 1.77 -8.09 -3.03
CA LEU A 26 1.58 -6.69 -2.65
C LEU A 26 0.11 -6.30 -2.75
N ILE A 27 -0.53 -6.57 -3.88
CA ILE A 27 -1.93 -6.23 -4.10
C ILE A 27 -2.85 -6.97 -3.11
N VAL A 28 -2.66 -8.28 -2.92
CA VAL A 28 -3.51 -9.07 -2.01
C VAL A 28 -3.38 -8.60 -0.56
N ASP A 29 -2.16 -8.33 -0.10
CA ASP A 29 -1.91 -7.91 1.28
C ASP A 29 -2.43 -6.49 1.56
N PHE A 30 -2.34 -5.57 0.58
CA PHE A 30 -2.81 -4.19 0.74
C PHE A 30 -4.32 -4.02 0.55
N ARG A 31 -4.99 -4.96 -0.14
CA ARG A 31 -6.42 -4.85 -0.46
C ARG A 31 -7.32 -4.57 0.75
N PRO A 32 -7.18 -5.24 1.92
CA PRO A 32 -8.00 -4.95 3.08
C PRO A 32 -7.76 -3.55 3.66
N ALA A 33 -6.51 -3.07 3.59
CA ALA A 33 -6.09 -1.80 4.16
C ALA A 33 -6.49 -0.58 3.30
N LEU A 34 -6.71 -0.78 2.00
CA LEU A 34 -7.05 0.30 1.05
C LEU A 34 -8.55 0.41 0.75
N THR A 35 -9.39 -0.22 1.56
CA THR A 35 -10.85 0.00 1.47
C THR A 35 -11.23 1.38 2.00
N GLN A 36 -12.32 1.96 1.48
CA GLN A 36 -12.85 3.24 2.00
C GLN A 36 -13.11 3.16 3.50
N SER A 37 -13.71 2.06 3.97
CA SER A 37 -13.99 1.84 5.39
C SER A 37 -12.72 1.78 6.25
N ALA A 38 -11.65 1.13 5.78
CA ALA A 38 -10.37 1.09 6.49
C ALA A 38 -9.73 2.48 6.59
N ILE A 39 -9.76 3.26 5.50
CA ILE A 39 -9.25 4.64 5.46
C ILE A 39 -10.05 5.55 6.39
N ASP A 40 -11.39 5.48 6.37
CA ASP A 40 -12.24 6.29 7.24
C ASP A 40 -12.03 5.95 8.70
N THR A 41 -11.90 4.65 9.02
CA THR A 41 -11.57 4.19 10.37
C THR A 41 -10.21 4.74 10.83
N ALA A 42 -9.19 4.69 9.97
CA ALA A 42 -7.87 5.23 10.28
C ALA A 42 -7.91 6.76 10.50
N ARG A 43 -8.71 7.50 9.72
CA ARG A 43 -8.95 8.94 9.94
C ARG A 43 -9.61 9.21 11.28
N THR A 44 -10.63 8.42 11.64
CA THR A 44 -11.26 8.52 12.98
C THR A 44 -10.26 8.24 14.09
N ASP A 45 -9.40 7.24 13.93
CA ASP A 45 -8.36 6.92 14.92
C ASP A 45 -7.37 8.07 15.11
N ILE A 46 -6.89 8.66 14.02
CA ILE A 46 -5.96 9.81 14.04
C ILE A 46 -6.64 11.04 14.66
N ALA A 47 -7.88 11.33 14.28
CA ALA A 47 -8.65 12.43 14.85
C ALA A 47 -8.87 12.23 16.36
N GLY A 48 -9.09 10.99 16.80
CA GLY A 48 -9.16 10.64 18.22
C GLY A 48 -7.86 10.97 18.96
N LEU A 49 -6.71 10.58 18.42
CA LEU A 49 -5.39 10.92 19.01
C LEU A 49 -5.14 12.43 19.07
N SER A 50 -5.52 13.16 18.02
CA SER A 50 -5.43 14.63 18.01
C SER A 50 -6.33 15.26 19.08
N ALA A 51 -7.56 14.77 19.23
CA ALA A 51 -8.49 15.24 20.24
C ALA A 51 -7.98 14.97 21.66
N VAL A 52 -7.36 13.80 21.91
CA VAL A 52 -6.69 13.50 23.19
C VAL A 52 -5.56 14.47 23.45
N GLN A 53 -4.70 14.75 22.47
CA GLN A 53 -3.60 15.68 22.64
C GLN A 53 -4.09 17.08 23.06
N THR A 54 -5.09 17.62 22.36
CA THR A 54 -5.69 18.92 22.68
C THR A 54 -6.36 18.90 24.05
N GLU A 55 -7.21 17.91 24.32
CA GLU A 55 -7.91 17.81 25.61
C GLU A 55 -6.95 17.60 26.78
N PHE A 56 -5.89 16.81 26.59
CA PHE A 56 -4.87 16.59 27.60
C PHE A 56 -4.17 17.90 27.96
N THR A 57 -3.75 18.65 26.94
CA THR A 57 -2.97 19.88 27.11
C THR A 57 -3.82 21.02 27.69
N ASP A 58 -5.02 21.20 27.15
CA ASP A 58 -5.84 22.38 27.46
C ASP A 58 -6.74 22.17 28.68
N LYS A 59 -7.06 20.92 29.02
CA LYS A 59 -8.04 20.62 30.08
C LYS A 59 -7.49 19.65 31.12
N LEU A 60 -7.07 18.45 30.73
CA LEU A 60 -6.74 17.39 31.69
C LEU A 60 -5.53 17.76 32.55
N ALA A 61 -4.41 18.15 31.94
CA ALA A 61 -3.21 18.51 32.68
C ALA A 61 -3.44 19.71 33.61
N PRO A 62 -4.08 20.82 33.20
CA PRO A 62 -4.45 21.90 34.10
C PRO A 62 -5.37 21.44 35.26
N ALA A 63 -6.40 20.65 34.97
CA ALA A 63 -7.34 20.17 35.98
C ALA A 63 -6.67 19.24 37.01
N LEU A 64 -5.85 18.30 36.54
CA LEU A 64 -5.08 17.41 37.42
C LEU A 64 -4.04 18.18 38.24
N SER A 65 -3.35 19.14 37.63
CA SER A 65 -2.42 20.03 38.33
C SER A 65 -3.11 20.77 39.47
N GLN A 66 -4.29 21.35 39.21
CA GLN A 66 -5.07 22.06 40.22
C GLN A 66 -5.56 21.13 41.35
N GLN A 67 -6.08 19.95 41.00
CA GLN A 67 -6.57 18.99 42.00
C GLN A 67 -5.44 18.43 42.88
N LEU A 68 -4.26 18.19 42.31
CA LEU A 68 -3.07 17.72 43.02
C LEU A 68 -2.33 18.85 43.76
N LYS A 69 -2.81 20.11 43.65
CA LYS A 69 -2.16 21.31 44.21
C LYS A 69 -0.71 21.48 43.74
N MET A 70 -0.45 21.11 42.48
CA MET A 70 0.83 21.26 41.80
C MET A 70 0.76 22.41 40.80
N THR A 71 1.90 23.04 40.50
CA THR A 71 2.04 23.91 39.33
C THR A 71 2.16 23.07 38.04
N PRO A 72 1.88 23.63 36.84
CA PRO A 72 2.04 22.89 35.59
C PRO A 72 3.44 22.30 35.39
N THR A 73 4.49 23.04 35.78
CA THR A 73 5.87 22.55 35.72
C THR A 73 6.12 21.39 36.68
N GLN A 74 5.56 21.45 37.89
CA GLN A 74 5.64 20.34 38.85
C GLN A 74 4.89 19.11 38.36
N PHE A 75 3.70 19.29 37.79
CA PHE A 75 2.93 18.19 37.21
C PHE A 75 3.67 17.54 36.05
N ASN A 76 4.25 18.33 35.13
CA ASN A 76 5.05 17.79 34.02
C ASN A 76 6.30 17.04 34.52
N GLY A 77 6.97 17.55 35.56
CA GLY A 77 8.07 16.86 36.22
C GLY A 77 7.63 15.55 36.88
N PHE A 78 6.50 15.56 37.57
CA PHE A 78 5.89 14.38 38.18
C PHE A 78 5.55 13.31 37.13
N VAL A 79 4.90 13.68 36.03
CA VAL A 79 4.58 12.76 34.93
C VAL A 79 5.85 12.20 34.30
N SER A 80 6.85 13.05 34.03
CA SER A 80 8.11 12.61 33.41
C SER A 80 8.89 11.62 34.29
N GLN A 81 8.85 11.80 35.61
CA GLN A 81 9.57 10.94 36.55
C GLN A 81 8.82 9.63 36.86
N ASN A 82 7.49 9.70 37.02
CA ASN A 82 6.69 8.56 37.49
C ASN A 82 6.02 7.78 36.35
N PHE A 83 5.80 8.44 35.21
CA PHE A 83 5.14 7.89 34.03
C PHE A 83 5.91 8.25 32.74
N PRO A 84 7.17 7.79 32.60
CA PRO A 84 8.05 8.19 31.50
C PRO A 84 7.51 7.82 30.12
N ALA A 85 6.77 6.72 29.97
CA ALA A 85 6.17 6.35 28.70
C ALA A 85 5.03 7.30 28.32
N VAL A 86 4.26 7.77 29.29
CA VAL A 86 3.23 8.80 29.05
C VAL A 86 3.88 10.11 28.60
N ALA A 87 4.93 10.55 29.28
CA ALA A 87 5.67 11.75 28.88
C ALA A 87 6.26 11.62 27.47
N ALA A 88 6.88 10.48 27.16
CA ALA A 88 7.44 10.19 25.83
C ALA A 88 6.35 10.21 24.76
N GLY A 89 5.22 9.52 24.97
CA GLY A 89 4.12 9.49 24.01
C GLY A 89 3.51 10.86 23.77
N MET A 90 3.26 11.64 24.82
CA MET A 90 2.76 13.02 24.70
C MET A 90 3.71 13.92 23.90
N SER A 91 5.03 13.72 24.04
CA SER A 91 6.03 14.46 23.25
C SER A 91 6.08 14.03 21.77
N ALA A 92 5.68 12.79 21.47
CA ALA A 92 5.73 12.22 20.12
C ALA A 92 4.45 12.51 19.31
N LEU A 93 3.28 12.66 19.96
CA LEU A 93 2.00 12.91 19.29
C LEU A 93 2.00 14.09 18.29
N PRO A 94 2.57 15.27 18.62
CA PRO A 94 2.51 16.43 17.72
C PRO A 94 3.16 16.20 16.34
N SER A 95 4.18 15.34 16.26
CA SER A 95 4.84 14.99 15.00
C SER A 95 4.27 13.73 14.37
N ALA A 96 3.82 12.76 15.18
CA ALA A 96 3.24 11.52 14.70
C ALA A 96 1.88 11.73 14.01
N VAL A 97 0.98 12.54 14.59
CA VAL A 97 -0.38 12.75 14.05
C VAL A 97 -0.36 13.32 12.63
N PRO A 98 0.35 14.42 12.32
CA PRO A 98 0.43 14.94 10.95
C PRO A 98 1.08 13.96 9.97
N THR A 99 2.06 13.17 10.43
CA THR A 99 2.73 12.16 9.60
C THR A 99 1.76 11.06 9.20
N PHE A 100 1.01 10.51 10.16
CA PHE A 100 -0.01 9.50 9.87
C PHE A 100 -1.15 10.06 9.02
N ASP A 101 -1.60 11.29 9.28
CA ASP A 101 -2.63 11.93 8.44
C ASP A 101 -2.16 12.10 7.00
N GLY A 102 -0.93 12.57 6.79
CA GLY A 102 -0.31 12.69 5.47
C GLY A 102 -0.21 11.34 4.74
N LEU A 103 0.15 10.26 5.46
CA LEU A 103 0.18 8.91 4.91
C LEU A 103 -1.22 8.44 4.50
N ILE A 104 -2.22 8.55 5.38
CA ILE A 104 -3.60 8.14 5.08
C ILE A 104 -4.17 8.94 3.91
N ASN A 105 -3.91 10.24 3.84
CA ASN A 105 -4.31 11.08 2.70
C ASN A 105 -3.62 10.68 1.40
N THR A 106 -2.36 10.23 1.48
CA THR A 106 -1.65 9.68 0.32
C THR A 106 -2.30 8.38 -0.13
N LEU A 107 -2.55 7.45 0.80
CA LEU A 107 -3.21 6.16 0.51
C LEU A 107 -4.61 6.33 -0.09
N ASP A 108 -5.40 7.26 0.45
CA ASP A 108 -6.74 7.58 -0.07
C ASP A 108 -6.68 8.10 -1.51
N LYS A 109 -5.73 9.01 -1.80
CA LYS A 109 -5.48 9.51 -3.17
C LYS A 109 -4.99 8.42 -4.12
N GLN A 110 -4.23 7.45 -3.63
CA GLN A 110 -3.72 6.35 -4.44
C GLN A 110 -4.72 5.23 -4.65
N ARG A 111 -5.81 5.18 -3.88
CA ARG A 111 -6.80 4.09 -3.93
C ARG A 111 -7.39 3.83 -5.32
N PRO A 112 -7.75 4.84 -6.14
CA PRO A 112 -8.23 4.58 -7.50
C PRO A 112 -7.18 3.91 -8.39
N LEU A 113 -5.91 4.33 -8.28
CA LEU A 113 -4.80 3.72 -9.02
C LEU A 113 -4.55 2.29 -8.55
N PHE A 114 -4.64 2.03 -7.24
CA PHE A 114 -4.56 0.69 -6.68
C PHE A 114 -5.69 -0.21 -7.20
N ALA A 115 -6.93 0.28 -7.25
CA ALA A 115 -8.05 -0.48 -7.79
C ALA A 115 -7.89 -0.80 -9.29
N SER A 116 -7.27 0.11 -10.05
CA SER A 116 -6.92 -0.11 -11.46
C SER A 116 -5.81 -1.17 -11.60
N ALA A 117 -4.77 -1.08 -10.78
CA ALA A 117 -3.66 -2.04 -10.73
C ALA A 117 -4.10 -3.45 -10.28
N ASP A 118 -4.99 -3.55 -9.28
CA ASP A 118 -5.61 -4.79 -8.80
C ASP A 118 -6.46 -5.49 -9.89
N ALA A 119 -6.85 -4.77 -10.93
CA ALA A 119 -7.56 -5.33 -12.08
C ALA A 119 -6.63 -5.90 -13.17
N ILE A 120 -5.31 -5.94 -12.96
CA ILE A 120 -4.32 -6.56 -13.85
C ILE A 120 -4.08 -8.02 -13.44
N PRO A 121 -4.10 -9.00 -14.36
CA PRO A 121 -4.52 -8.90 -15.77
C PRO A 121 -6.05 -8.92 -15.91
N THR A 122 -6.73 -9.73 -15.10
CA THR A 122 -8.19 -9.76 -14.90
C THR A 122 -8.47 -10.29 -13.50
N LYS A 123 -9.67 -10.01 -12.95
CA LYS A 123 -10.06 -10.50 -11.61
C LYS A 123 -9.98 -12.03 -11.42
N SER A 124 -9.97 -12.79 -12.51
CA SER A 124 -9.98 -14.26 -12.50
C SER A 124 -8.64 -14.91 -12.85
N LEU A 125 -7.60 -14.14 -13.15
CA LEU A 125 -6.29 -14.66 -13.52
C LEU A 125 -5.20 -14.12 -12.58
N PRO A 126 -4.43 -14.99 -11.92
CA PRO A 126 -3.29 -14.58 -11.10
C PRO A 126 -2.28 -13.74 -11.90
N ALA A 127 -1.64 -12.74 -11.28
CA ALA A 127 -0.61 -11.96 -11.96
C ALA A 127 0.62 -12.82 -12.32
N THR A 128 0.82 -13.92 -11.60
CA THR A 128 1.79 -14.98 -11.95
C THR A 128 1.56 -15.61 -13.33
N THR A 129 0.38 -15.46 -13.94
CA THR A 129 0.10 -15.93 -15.30
C THR A 129 0.67 -15.02 -16.40
N VAL A 130 0.90 -13.73 -16.09
CA VAL A 130 1.36 -12.73 -17.07
C VAL A 130 2.73 -13.11 -17.68
N PRO A 131 3.77 -13.46 -16.90
CA PRO A 131 5.06 -13.86 -17.45
C PRO A 131 4.97 -15.06 -18.38
N TRP A 132 4.17 -16.07 -18.00
CA TRP A 132 3.94 -17.26 -18.83
C TRP A 132 3.21 -16.94 -20.13
N SER A 133 2.23 -16.04 -20.09
CA SER A 133 1.50 -15.61 -21.28
C SER A 133 2.42 -14.88 -22.27
N LEU A 134 3.28 -13.97 -21.79
CA LEU A 134 4.25 -13.24 -22.62
C LEU A 134 5.32 -14.16 -23.19
N PHE A 135 5.85 -15.07 -22.37
CA PHE A 135 6.84 -16.05 -22.80
C PHE A 135 6.26 -17.01 -23.86
N GLY A 136 5.07 -17.56 -23.60
CA GLY A 136 4.36 -18.43 -24.53
C GLY A 136 3.99 -17.73 -25.84
N ALA A 137 3.53 -16.48 -25.78
CA ALA A 137 3.30 -15.65 -26.97
C ALA A 137 4.59 -15.43 -27.77
N GLY A 138 5.71 -15.16 -27.08
CA GLY A 138 7.02 -15.02 -27.72
C GLY A 138 7.45 -16.30 -28.45
N LEU A 139 7.29 -17.47 -27.83
CA LEU A 139 7.55 -18.76 -28.46
C LEU A 139 6.64 -18.99 -29.68
N LEU A 140 5.35 -18.73 -29.55
CA LEU A 140 4.38 -18.89 -30.63
C LEU A 140 4.76 -18.02 -31.84
N VAL A 141 5.05 -16.73 -31.61
CA VAL A 141 5.50 -15.80 -32.67
C VAL A 141 6.84 -16.21 -33.27
N PHE A 142 7.72 -16.80 -32.46
CA PHE A 142 8.99 -17.33 -32.95
C PHE A 142 8.75 -18.48 -33.94
N PHE A 143 7.96 -19.49 -33.54
CA PHE A 143 7.65 -20.65 -34.38
C PHE A 143 6.82 -20.30 -35.61
N ILE A 144 5.86 -19.38 -35.53
CA ILE A 144 5.13 -18.88 -36.71
C ILE A 144 6.11 -18.30 -37.73
N GLY A 145 7.12 -17.57 -37.27
CA GLY A 145 8.16 -17.06 -38.16
C GLY A 145 8.99 -18.16 -38.82
N LEU A 146 9.23 -19.29 -38.15
CA LEU A 146 9.88 -20.46 -38.76
C LEU A 146 8.97 -21.15 -39.79
N VAL A 147 7.68 -21.30 -39.48
CA VAL A 147 6.69 -21.87 -40.41
C VAL A 147 6.57 -21.00 -41.65
N MET A 148 6.61 -19.68 -41.54
CA MET A 148 6.58 -18.76 -42.69
C MET A 148 7.72 -19.01 -43.69
N LEU A 149 8.88 -19.51 -43.24
CA LEU A 149 9.99 -19.86 -44.14
C LEU A 149 9.69 -21.09 -45.00
N ARG A 150 8.87 -22.03 -44.50
CA ARG A 150 8.52 -23.27 -45.23
C ARG A 150 7.16 -23.20 -45.93
N ALA A 151 6.18 -22.56 -45.31
CA ALA A 151 4.80 -22.46 -45.75
C ALA A 151 4.30 -21.01 -45.62
N PRO A 152 4.67 -20.10 -46.53
CA PRO A 152 4.46 -18.67 -46.38
C PRO A 152 2.99 -18.26 -46.29
N LYS A 153 2.07 -18.96 -46.99
CA LYS A 153 0.63 -18.68 -46.92
C LYS A 153 0.04 -19.04 -45.54
N ALA A 154 0.30 -20.26 -45.05
CA ALA A 154 -0.18 -20.71 -43.76
C ALA A 154 0.45 -19.91 -42.60
N GLY A 155 1.77 -19.71 -42.64
CA GLY A 155 2.48 -18.91 -41.64
C GLY A 155 2.05 -17.43 -41.67
N GLY A 156 1.81 -16.85 -42.85
CA GLY A 156 1.32 -15.48 -42.98
C GLY A 156 -0.08 -15.29 -42.38
N ALA A 157 -0.99 -16.24 -42.62
CA ALA A 157 -2.33 -16.23 -42.00
C ALA A 157 -2.25 -16.34 -40.48
N ALA A 158 -1.45 -17.28 -39.96
CA ALA A 158 -1.22 -17.42 -38.53
C ALA A 158 -0.62 -16.16 -37.89
N ALA A 159 0.34 -15.52 -38.58
CA ALA A 159 0.94 -14.26 -38.13
C ALA A 159 -0.07 -13.11 -38.07
N VAL A 160 -0.99 -12.99 -39.04
CA VAL A 160 -2.06 -11.98 -38.98
C VAL A 160 -2.95 -12.22 -37.75
N VAL A 161 -3.43 -13.45 -37.55
CA VAL A 161 -4.34 -13.76 -36.43
C VAL A 161 -3.66 -13.51 -35.09
N VAL A 162 -2.46 -14.07 -34.87
CA VAL A 162 -1.74 -13.93 -33.60
C VAL A 162 -1.27 -12.50 -33.38
N GLY A 163 -0.79 -11.82 -34.42
CA GLY A 163 -0.37 -10.42 -34.33
C GLY A 163 -1.53 -9.48 -33.96
N LEU A 164 -2.71 -9.69 -34.57
CA LEU A 164 -3.91 -8.93 -34.22
C LEU A 164 -4.38 -9.25 -32.79
N LEU A 165 -4.31 -10.51 -32.35
CA LEU A 165 -4.63 -10.87 -30.96
C LEU A 165 -3.71 -10.16 -29.97
N LEU A 166 -2.39 -10.17 -30.21
CA LEU A 166 -1.41 -9.48 -29.34
C LEU A 166 -1.57 -7.96 -29.34
N LEU A 167 -2.09 -7.38 -30.42
CA LEU A 167 -2.36 -5.95 -30.53
C LEU A 167 -3.69 -5.56 -29.86
N LEU A 168 -4.76 -6.31 -30.13
CA LEU A 168 -6.13 -5.93 -29.77
C LEU A 168 -6.55 -6.44 -28.38
N ALA A 169 -6.06 -7.60 -27.93
CA ALA A 169 -6.44 -8.14 -26.63
C ALA A 169 -6.04 -7.20 -25.46
N PRO A 170 -4.82 -6.62 -25.42
CA PRO A 170 -4.44 -5.70 -24.34
C PRO A 170 -5.32 -4.44 -24.32
N VAL A 171 -5.69 -3.93 -25.50
CA VAL A 171 -6.58 -2.77 -25.64
C VAL A 171 -7.98 -3.10 -25.15
N ALA A 172 -8.53 -4.24 -25.57
CA ALA A 172 -9.85 -4.71 -25.16
C ALA A 172 -9.95 -4.92 -23.64
N MET A 173 -8.84 -5.26 -23.00
CA MET A 173 -8.74 -5.45 -21.54
C MET A 173 -8.32 -4.19 -20.78
N SER A 174 -8.12 -3.07 -21.50
CA SER A 174 -7.62 -1.79 -20.98
C SER A 174 -6.27 -1.90 -20.25
N LEU A 175 -5.43 -2.87 -20.61
CA LEU A 175 -4.12 -3.07 -19.98
C LEU A 175 -3.17 -1.87 -20.11
N PRO A 176 -3.12 -1.11 -21.22
CA PRO A 176 -2.25 0.08 -21.30
C PRO A 176 -2.56 1.11 -20.22
N GLY A 177 -3.84 1.40 -19.99
CA GLY A 177 -4.28 2.35 -18.95
C GLY A 177 -3.98 1.82 -17.56
N LYS A 178 -4.36 0.58 -17.26
CA LYS A 178 -4.09 -0.04 -15.95
C LYS A 178 -2.60 -0.12 -15.63
N ALA A 179 -1.78 -0.44 -16.63
CA ALA A 179 -0.33 -0.52 -16.46
C ALA A 179 0.29 0.87 -16.21
N ALA A 180 -0.23 1.91 -16.86
CA ALA A 180 0.16 3.29 -16.57
C ALA A 180 -0.26 3.72 -15.16
N ASP A 181 -1.46 3.34 -14.72
CA ASP A 181 -1.93 3.59 -13.34
C ASP A 181 -1.05 2.88 -12.31
N ALA A 182 -0.62 1.64 -12.59
CA ALA A 182 0.30 0.89 -11.73
C ALA A 182 1.70 1.53 -11.68
N ASP A 183 2.22 2.02 -12.81
CA ASP A 183 3.48 2.76 -12.86
C ASP A 183 3.38 4.09 -12.08
N GLN A 184 2.26 4.81 -12.21
CA GLN A 184 2.01 6.04 -11.47
C GLN A 184 1.84 5.78 -9.97
N LEU A 185 1.13 4.72 -9.58
CA LEU A 185 1.03 4.26 -8.20
C LEU A 185 2.42 3.99 -7.63
N ASN A 186 3.25 3.23 -8.35
CA ASN A 186 4.61 2.93 -7.95
C ASN A 186 5.45 4.21 -7.76
N ALA A 187 5.36 5.17 -8.68
CA ALA A 187 6.05 6.45 -8.58
C ALA A 187 5.61 7.26 -7.36
N ASN A 188 4.30 7.28 -7.05
CA ASN A 188 3.73 8.01 -5.93
C ASN A 188 4.01 7.34 -4.58
N LEU A 189 4.14 6.01 -4.55
CA LEU A 189 4.46 5.26 -3.34
C LEU A 189 5.96 5.27 -3.02
N LYS A 190 6.84 5.47 -4.00
CA LYS A 190 8.29 5.44 -3.81
C LYS A 190 8.82 6.30 -2.65
N PRO A 191 8.35 7.54 -2.42
CA PRO A 191 8.82 8.35 -1.30
C PRO A 191 8.35 7.82 0.06
N VAL A 192 7.21 7.11 0.09
CA VAL A 192 6.56 6.64 1.31
C VAL A 192 6.82 5.16 1.63
N TYR A 193 7.34 4.41 0.66
CA TYR A 193 7.58 2.97 0.77
C TYR A 193 9.07 2.70 1.02
N THR A 194 9.55 3.01 2.22
CA THR A 194 10.96 2.84 2.62
C THR A 194 11.10 2.14 3.96
N GLN A 195 12.21 1.43 4.18
CA GLN A 195 12.52 0.80 5.48
C GLN A 195 12.52 1.84 6.61
N THR A 196 13.11 3.00 6.38
CA THR A 196 13.16 4.09 7.37
C THR A 196 11.77 4.55 7.80
N LEU A 197 10.80 4.62 6.89
CA LEU A 197 9.42 4.96 7.25
C LEU A 197 8.73 3.85 8.05
N VAL A 198 8.96 2.59 7.69
CA VAL A 198 8.45 1.44 8.45
C VAL A 198 9.03 1.39 9.87
N ASP A 199 10.34 1.61 10.01
CA ASP A 199 11.03 1.64 11.29
C ASP A 199 10.54 2.81 12.15
N ASN A 200 10.41 4.01 11.56
CA ASN A 200 9.89 5.18 12.24
C ASN A 200 8.43 4.99 12.68
N ALA A 201 7.58 4.42 11.82
CA ALA A 201 6.20 4.11 12.16
C ALA A 201 6.12 3.08 13.29
N THR A 202 6.94 2.02 13.24
CA THR A 202 7.06 1.01 14.30
C THR A 202 7.49 1.64 15.62
N GLY A 203 8.51 2.50 15.60
CA GLY A 203 8.99 3.22 16.79
C GLY A 203 7.93 4.15 17.39
N ALA A 204 7.22 4.90 16.55
CA ALA A 204 6.12 5.76 16.97
C ALA A 204 4.98 4.94 17.59
N LEU A 205 4.59 3.83 16.96
CA LEU A 205 3.56 2.94 17.49
C LEU A 205 3.97 2.29 18.81
N ASN A 206 5.23 1.87 18.95
CA ASN A 206 5.73 1.33 20.22
C ASN A 206 5.68 2.38 21.33
N THR A 207 6.06 3.61 21.03
CA THR A 207 6.03 4.74 21.97
C THR A 207 4.59 5.05 22.40
N ILE A 208 3.66 5.18 21.44
CA ILE A 208 2.25 5.45 21.70
C ILE A 208 1.61 4.28 22.46
N GLY A 209 1.91 3.04 22.09
CA GLY A 209 1.43 1.83 22.78
C GLY A 209 1.91 1.76 24.22
N ALA A 210 3.19 2.08 24.47
CA ALA A 210 3.74 2.14 25.82
C ALA A 210 3.07 3.25 26.66
N MET A 211 2.82 4.43 26.08
CA MET A 211 2.04 5.49 26.71
C MET A 211 0.65 5.00 27.11
N GLY A 212 -0.10 4.39 26.18
CA GLY A 212 -1.44 3.89 26.45
C GLY A 212 -1.47 2.86 27.58
N ASN A 213 -0.54 1.91 27.53
CA ASN A 213 -0.41 0.88 28.56
C ASN A 213 -0.03 1.45 29.93
N GLU A 214 0.96 2.35 30.00
CA GLU A 214 1.35 2.97 31.28
C GLU A 214 0.27 3.89 31.83
N MET A 215 -0.43 4.62 30.95
CA MET A 215 -1.58 5.43 31.34
C MET A 215 -2.64 4.58 32.01
N GLN A 216 -3.04 3.46 31.38
CA GLN A 216 -4.09 2.60 31.88
C GLN A 216 -3.70 1.81 33.13
N THR A 217 -2.48 1.28 33.17
CA THR A 217 -2.04 0.32 34.21
C THR A 217 -1.37 0.98 35.41
N LYS A 218 -0.82 2.19 35.26
CA LYS A 218 -0.11 2.90 36.34
C LYS A 218 -0.68 4.28 36.63
N MET A 219 -0.77 5.15 35.63
CA MET A 219 -1.14 6.55 35.85
C MET A 219 -2.56 6.68 36.37
N LEU A 220 -3.54 6.05 35.72
CA LEU A 220 -4.94 6.12 36.16
C LEU A 220 -5.15 5.56 37.57
N PRO A 221 -4.64 4.36 37.93
CA PRO A 221 -4.69 3.88 39.31
C PRO A 221 -4.02 4.84 40.31
N ALA A 222 -2.85 5.38 39.99
CA ALA A 222 -2.15 6.33 40.87
C ALA A 222 -2.94 7.63 41.07
N LEU A 223 -3.53 8.16 40.00
CA LEU A 223 -4.41 9.34 40.06
C LEU A 223 -5.66 9.04 40.89
N ALA A 224 -6.27 7.87 40.75
CA ALA A 224 -7.42 7.46 41.56
C ALA A 224 -7.08 7.52 43.06
N VAL A 225 -5.94 6.96 43.47
CA VAL A 225 -5.47 6.97 44.87
C VAL A 225 -5.20 8.40 45.34
N GLN A 226 -4.49 9.22 44.57
CA GLN A 226 -4.17 10.60 44.94
C GLN A 226 -5.42 11.49 45.07
N LEU A 227 -6.38 11.32 44.16
CA LEU A 227 -7.65 12.05 44.17
C LEU A 227 -8.67 11.50 45.16
N LYS A 228 -8.36 10.40 45.85
CA LYS A 228 -9.27 9.66 46.73
C LYS A 228 -10.56 9.24 46.01
N MET A 229 -10.45 8.87 44.74
CA MET A 229 -11.54 8.38 43.90
C MET A 229 -11.41 6.87 43.74
N SER A 230 -12.55 6.16 43.72
CA SER A 230 -12.59 4.78 43.22
C SER A 230 -12.32 4.74 41.70
N PRO A 231 -11.91 3.58 41.14
CA PRO A 231 -11.72 3.44 39.69
C PRO A 231 -12.95 3.82 38.88
N THR A 232 -14.15 3.45 39.36
CA THR A 232 -15.43 3.80 38.70
C THR A 232 -15.68 5.30 38.74
N GLN A 233 -15.44 5.96 39.88
CA GLN A 233 -15.59 7.41 39.99
C GLN A 233 -14.61 8.15 39.07
N LEU A 234 -13.35 7.69 38.99
CA LEU A 234 -12.37 8.26 38.08
C LEU A 234 -12.82 8.07 36.61
N GLN A 235 -13.34 6.90 36.26
CA GLN A 235 -13.84 6.65 34.90
C GLN A 235 -15.04 7.53 34.55
N THR A 236 -15.98 7.73 35.47
CA THR A 236 -17.09 8.68 35.29
C THR A 236 -16.58 10.11 35.17
N PHE A 237 -15.62 10.50 36.02
CA PHE A 237 -15.00 11.82 35.97
C PHE A 237 -14.33 12.07 34.61
N LEU A 238 -13.55 11.10 34.10
CA LEU A 238 -12.95 11.16 32.78
C LEU A 238 -14.02 11.23 31.68
N GLY A 239 -15.03 10.38 31.72
CA GLY A 239 -16.09 10.37 30.70
C GLY A 239 -16.86 11.69 30.62
N SER A 240 -17.13 12.34 31.76
CA SER A 240 -17.90 13.58 31.79
C SER A 240 -17.07 14.83 31.47
N ASN A 241 -15.81 14.88 31.90
CA ASN A 241 -14.98 16.08 31.79
C ASN A 241 -13.96 16.02 30.65
N PHE A 242 -13.58 14.80 30.25
CA PHE A 242 -12.51 14.51 29.29
C PHE A 242 -12.95 13.39 28.30
N PRO A 243 -14.02 13.62 27.52
CA PRO A 243 -14.60 12.60 26.66
C PRO A 243 -13.63 12.06 25.60
N ALA A 244 -12.70 12.87 25.08
CA ALA A 244 -11.73 12.38 24.09
C ALA A 244 -10.75 11.37 24.72
N THR A 245 -10.24 11.69 25.91
CA THR A 245 -9.37 10.82 26.70
C THR A 245 -10.08 9.52 27.07
N ALA A 246 -11.31 9.62 27.57
CA ALA A 246 -12.12 8.45 27.94
C ALA A 246 -12.42 7.55 26.73
N SER A 247 -12.73 8.14 25.57
CA SER A 247 -12.94 7.40 24.32
C SER A 247 -11.67 6.71 23.85
N ALA A 248 -10.53 7.43 23.82
CA ALA A 248 -9.26 6.86 23.40
C ALA A 248 -8.81 5.70 24.28
N LEU A 249 -8.99 5.77 25.60
CA LEU A 249 -8.68 4.65 26.49
C LEU A 249 -9.46 3.37 26.13
N GLN A 250 -10.64 3.49 25.52
CA GLN A 250 -11.46 2.35 25.09
C GLN A 250 -11.07 1.86 23.69
N THR A 251 -10.77 2.77 22.76
CA THR A 251 -10.54 2.43 21.34
C THR A 251 -9.08 2.18 20.99
N MET A 252 -8.14 2.72 21.77
CA MET A 252 -6.70 2.69 21.50
C MET A 252 -6.14 1.28 21.27
N PRO A 253 -6.47 0.23 22.04
CA PRO A 253 -5.97 -1.12 21.74
C PRO A 253 -6.34 -1.60 20.33
N ALA A 254 -7.57 -1.31 19.89
CA ALA A 254 -8.04 -1.68 18.56
C ALA A 254 -7.37 -0.83 17.47
N SER A 255 -7.24 0.48 17.68
CA SER A 255 -6.56 1.40 16.75
C SER A 255 -5.08 1.03 16.59
N MET A 256 -4.39 0.72 17.69
CA MET A 256 -3.00 0.24 17.68
C MET A 256 -2.87 -1.09 16.94
N GLY A 257 -3.80 -2.02 17.14
CA GLY A 257 -3.85 -3.27 16.39
C GLY A 257 -3.95 -3.06 14.89
N ARG A 258 -4.80 -2.12 14.44
CA ARG A 258 -4.95 -1.77 13.02
C ARG A 258 -3.69 -1.12 12.45
N PHE A 259 -3.12 -0.11 13.10
CA PHE A 259 -1.90 0.54 12.62
C PHE A 259 -0.71 -0.42 12.58
N ASN A 260 -0.55 -1.26 13.60
CA ASN A 260 0.49 -2.30 13.60
C ASN A 260 0.27 -3.31 12.46
N GLY A 261 -0.98 -3.68 12.19
CA GLY A 261 -1.33 -4.52 11.03
C GLY A 261 -0.91 -3.87 9.72
N LEU A 262 -1.19 -2.58 9.53
CA LEU A 262 -0.78 -1.83 8.35
C LEU A 262 0.74 -1.76 8.21
N VAL A 263 1.47 -1.40 9.28
CA VAL A 263 2.94 -1.33 9.25
C VAL A 263 3.55 -2.69 8.92
N LYS A 264 3.00 -3.79 9.44
CA LYS A 264 3.43 -5.15 9.08
C LYS A 264 3.17 -5.50 7.61
N VAL A 265 2.07 -5.01 7.03
CA VAL A 265 1.80 -5.18 5.59
C VAL A 265 2.86 -4.45 4.77
N PHE A 266 3.22 -3.22 5.15
CA PHE A 266 4.31 -2.48 4.51
C PHE A 266 5.64 -3.22 4.62
N ASP A 267 6.03 -3.62 5.84
CA ASP A 267 7.27 -4.33 6.14
C ASP A 267 7.41 -5.62 5.33
N LYS A 268 6.39 -6.49 5.39
CA LYS A 268 6.33 -7.76 4.64
C LYS A 268 6.51 -7.55 3.13
N ASN A 269 6.03 -6.43 2.59
CA ASN A 269 6.02 -6.16 1.16
C ASN A 269 7.15 -5.25 0.67
N LEU A 270 8.12 -4.86 1.52
CA LEU A 270 9.30 -4.09 1.09
C LEU A 270 10.11 -4.81 0.01
N ALA A 271 10.41 -6.09 0.21
CA ALA A 271 11.12 -6.88 -0.79
C ALA A 271 10.31 -7.05 -2.09
N ASN A 272 8.98 -7.21 -1.98
CA ASN A 272 8.10 -7.28 -3.13
C ASN A 272 8.11 -5.96 -3.91
N TYR A 273 7.98 -4.83 -3.20
CA TYR A 273 8.04 -3.50 -3.79
C TYR A 273 9.39 -3.25 -4.49
N ASP A 274 10.51 -3.64 -3.87
CA ASP A 274 11.84 -3.52 -4.47
C ASP A 274 12.01 -4.35 -5.74
N THR A 275 11.29 -5.47 -5.84
CA THR A 275 11.25 -6.32 -7.04
C THR A 275 10.42 -5.68 -8.16
N ILE A 276 9.31 -5.01 -7.82
CA ILE A 276 8.37 -4.42 -8.79
C ILE A 276 8.87 -3.07 -9.30
N LYS A 277 9.44 -2.25 -8.40
CA LYS A 277 9.73 -0.84 -8.70
C LYS A 277 10.59 -0.55 -9.94
N PRO A 278 11.56 -1.39 -10.36
CA PRO A 278 12.34 -1.09 -11.57
C PRO A 278 11.60 -1.39 -12.87
N VAL A 279 10.43 -2.05 -12.82
CA VAL A 279 9.70 -2.49 -14.01
C VAL A 279 8.66 -1.46 -14.41
N GLY A 280 8.75 -0.95 -15.64
CA GLY A 280 7.70 -0.12 -16.25
C GLY A 280 6.65 -1.00 -16.94
N LEU A 281 5.52 -1.25 -16.28
CA LEU A 281 4.47 -2.12 -16.80
C LEU A 281 3.85 -1.56 -18.08
N ALA A 282 3.65 -0.25 -18.19
CA ALA A 282 3.11 0.38 -19.38
C ALA A 282 4.02 0.15 -20.60
N GLY A 283 5.33 0.24 -20.39
CA GLY A 283 6.34 -0.04 -21.42
C GLY A 283 6.27 -1.48 -21.93
N LEU A 284 6.09 -2.45 -21.04
CA LEU A 284 5.95 -3.86 -21.42
C LEU A 284 4.70 -4.12 -22.27
N ILE A 285 3.56 -3.54 -21.88
CA ILE A 285 2.32 -3.66 -22.66
C ILE A 285 2.48 -3.01 -24.05
N LEU A 286 3.11 -1.84 -24.13
CA LEU A 286 3.38 -1.17 -25.41
C LEU A 286 4.26 -2.03 -26.33
N ILE A 287 5.35 -2.59 -25.80
CA ILE A 287 6.27 -3.46 -26.56
C ILE A 287 5.52 -4.67 -27.12
N MET A 288 4.68 -5.31 -26.30
CA MET A 288 3.85 -6.43 -26.74
C MET A 288 2.91 -6.02 -27.89
N MET A 289 2.24 -4.87 -27.77
CA MET A 289 1.35 -4.37 -28.81
C MET A 289 2.09 -4.04 -30.11
N VAL A 290 3.25 -3.37 -30.04
CA VAL A 290 4.08 -3.05 -31.21
C VAL A 290 4.57 -4.35 -31.88
N ALA A 291 5.02 -5.32 -31.10
CA ALA A 291 5.40 -6.63 -31.61
C ALA A 291 4.21 -7.31 -32.33
N GLY A 292 3.02 -7.27 -31.74
CA GLY A 292 1.79 -7.77 -32.35
C GLY A 292 1.47 -7.10 -33.68
N GLY A 293 1.51 -5.77 -33.73
CA GLY A 293 1.29 -4.99 -34.95
C GLY A 293 2.31 -5.30 -36.05
N LEU A 294 3.59 -5.43 -35.70
CA LEU A 294 4.65 -5.82 -36.64
C LEU A 294 4.42 -7.23 -37.19
N VAL A 295 4.06 -8.19 -36.32
CA VAL A 295 3.79 -9.57 -36.73
C VAL A 295 2.57 -9.64 -37.67
N ALA A 296 1.50 -8.90 -37.36
CA ALA A 296 0.32 -8.84 -38.21
C ALA A 296 0.62 -8.19 -39.57
N GLY A 297 1.32 -7.06 -39.59
CA GLY A 297 1.68 -6.35 -40.81
C GLY A 297 2.58 -7.19 -41.74
N LEU A 298 3.58 -7.87 -41.18
CA LEU A 298 4.45 -8.78 -41.93
C LEU A 298 3.67 -9.99 -42.47
N GLY A 299 2.78 -10.58 -41.66
CA GLY A 299 1.91 -11.67 -42.11
C GLY A 299 1.03 -11.28 -43.29
N ALA A 300 0.40 -10.10 -43.22
CA ALA A 300 -0.44 -9.56 -44.30
C ALA A 300 0.37 -9.32 -45.58
N LEU A 301 1.57 -8.74 -45.45
CA LEU A 301 2.47 -8.53 -46.59
C LEU A 301 2.85 -9.85 -47.28
N THR A 302 3.13 -10.91 -46.50
CA THR A 302 3.44 -12.24 -47.04
C THR A 302 2.24 -12.83 -47.77
N LEU A 303 1.03 -12.69 -47.25
CA LEU A 303 -0.20 -13.15 -47.93
C LEU A 303 -0.44 -12.43 -49.25
N VAL A 304 -0.26 -11.10 -49.29
CA VAL A 304 -0.43 -10.30 -50.51
C VAL A 304 0.60 -10.68 -51.57
N ARG A 305 1.87 -10.84 -51.18
CA ARG A 305 2.95 -11.25 -52.10
C ARG A 305 2.76 -12.67 -52.62
N GLY A 306 2.27 -13.59 -51.78
CA GLY A 306 1.99 -14.98 -52.15
C GLY A 306 0.79 -15.18 -53.09
N ARG A 307 -0.01 -14.14 -53.35
CA ARG A 307 -1.09 -14.14 -54.38
C ARG A 307 -0.60 -13.69 -55.77
N ARG A 308 0.57 -13.07 -55.86
CA ARG A 308 1.14 -12.56 -57.13
C ARG A 308 2.11 -13.55 -57.81
N ARG A 309 2.35 -14.71 -57.20
CA ARG A 309 3.10 -15.85 -57.74
C ARG A 309 2.15 -17.02 -57.92
#